data_AF-A0A925DNQ6-F1
#
_entry.id   AF-A0A925DNQ6-F1
#
_cell.length_a   1.000
_cell.length_b   1.000
_cell.length_c   1.000
_cell.angle_alpha   90.00
_cell.angle_beta   90.00
_cell.angle_gamma   90.00
#
_symmetry.space_group_name_H-M   'P 1'
#
loop_
_entity.id
_entity.type
_entity.pdbx_description
1 polymer ?
#
loop_
_entity_poly.entity_id
_entity_poly.type
_entity_poly.pdbx_seq_one_letter_code
_entity_poly.pdbx_strand_id
1 'polypeptide(L)'
;MMTNNQIADHFSLLAKLMEIHGENSFKTKSYAIASYNIDQLQHELQDMEEHQIFSQHGIGEATGKKIIELIKTGKLKLLDDVINKTPPGVMEMLKIKGIGPKKISTIWKEMEIENLGELLYACHENRLMLYKNFGKKTQEKIIEAIEFYESQKGNFLFAQVEVLGQELSAYLRKIFSDETIVITGEYLRHSEIISTLEYVLPFSS
;
A
#
# COMPACT_ATOMS: atom_id res chain seq x y z
N MET A 1 9.94 -6.82 19.43
CA MET A 1 10.22 -8.12 18.80
C MET A 1 9.63 -8.09 17.40
N MET A 2 10.40 -8.53 16.42
CA MET A 2 10.05 -8.44 15.01
C MET A 2 9.84 -9.85 14.47
N THR A 3 8.66 -10.08 13.91
CA THR A 3 8.25 -11.40 13.41
C THR A 3 8.79 -11.67 12.00
N ASN A 4 8.90 -12.94 11.63
CA ASN A 4 9.27 -13.38 10.29
C ASN A 4 8.37 -12.76 9.21
N ASN A 5 7.05 -12.67 9.45
CA ASN A 5 6.12 -12.03 8.52
C ASN A 5 6.48 -10.56 8.28
N GLN A 6 6.79 -9.82 9.34
CA GLN A 6 7.21 -8.42 9.19
C GLN A 6 8.54 -8.31 8.44
N ILE A 7 9.51 -9.18 8.70
CA ILE A 7 10.78 -9.22 7.95
C ILE A 7 10.50 -9.52 6.48
N ALA A 8 9.72 -10.56 6.19
CA ALA A 8 9.34 -10.95 4.85
C ALA A 8 8.66 -9.81 4.08
N ASP A 9 7.76 -9.06 4.73
CA ASP A 9 7.09 -7.89 4.14
C ASP A 9 8.06 -6.77 3.77
N HIS A 10 9.05 -6.47 4.61
CA HIS A 10 10.09 -5.47 4.30
C HIS A 10 10.92 -5.88 3.08
N PHE A 11 11.33 -7.15 3.01
CA PHE A 11 12.06 -7.67 1.85
C PHE A 11 11.19 -7.75 0.59
N SER A 12 9.90 -8.07 0.72
CA SER A 12 8.93 -8.07 -0.38
C SER A 12 8.76 -6.68 -0.96
N LEU A 13 8.56 -5.68 -0.11
CA LEU A 13 8.44 -4.28 -0.52
C LEU A 13 9.74 -3.79 -1.16
N LEU A 14 10.90 -4.07 -0.54
CA LEU A 14 12.20 -3.69 -1.08
C LEU A 14 12.39 -4.26 -2.50
N ALA A 15 12.11 -5.56 -2.69
CA ALA A 15 12.24 -6.19 -4.00
C ALA A 15 11.32 -5.52 -5.04
N LYS A 16 10.04 -5.30 -4.71
CA LYS A 16 9.09 -4.65 -5.60
C LYS A 16 9.54 -3.23 -6.01
N LEU A 17 10.00 -2.43 -5.04
CA LEU A 17 10.45 -1.08 -5.32
C LEU A 17 11.76 -1.07 -6.14
N MET A 18 12.72 -1.93 -5.80
CA MET A 18 13.94 -2.08 -6.60
C MET A 18 13.63 -2.48 -8.05
N GLU A 19 12.64 -3.36 -8.27
CA GLU A 19 12.18 -3.70 -9.62
C GLU A 19 11.62 -2.48 -10.36
N ILE A 20 10.78 -1.68 -9.71
CA ILE A 20 10.22 -0.43 -10.27
C ILE A 20 11.34 0.57 -10.61
N HIS A 21 12.31 0.70 -9.72
CA HIS A 21 13.48 1.56 -9.91
C HIS A 21 14.46 1.02 -10.97
N GLY A 22 14.24 -0.17 -11.52
CA GLY A 22 15.10 -0.74 -12.56
C GLY A 22 16.47 -1.13 -12.03
N GLU A 23 16.57 -1.39 -10.72
CA GLU A 23 17.78 -1.86 -10.07
C GLU A 23 18.19 -3.24 -10.59
N ASN A 24 19.39 -3.68 -10.20
CA ASN A 24 19.95 -4.95 -10.64
C ASN A 24 19.00 -6.14 -10.40
N SER A 25 18.60 -6.81 -11.48
CA SER A 25 17.61 -7.89 -11.47
C SER A 25 18.00 -9.10 -10.61
N PHE A 26 19.30 -9.36 -10.46
CA PHE A 26 19.79 -10.43 -9.58
C PHE A 26 19.58 -10.06 -8.10
N LYS A 27 19.90 -8.82 -7.70
CA LYS A 27 19.65 -8.34 -6.33
C LYS A 27 18.16 -8.33 -6.00
N THR A 28 17.34 -7.80 -6.89
CA THR A 28 15.88 -7.76 -6.75
C THR A 28 15.30 -9.16 -6.54
N LYS A 29 15.70 -10.13 -7.38
CA LYS A 29 15.29 -11.53 -7.23
C LYS A 29 15.77 -12.14 -5.92
N SER A 30 17.00 -11.84 -5.49
CA SER A 30 17.54 -12.35 -4.23
C SER A 30 16.72 -11.88 -3.03
N TYR A 31 16.26 -10.62 -3.00
CA TYR A 31 15.39 -10.14 -1.92
C TYR A 31 13.98 -10.72 -1.97
N ALA A 32 13.42 -10.93 -3.17
CA ALA A 32 12.14 -11.63 -3.32
C ALA A 32 12.21 -13.09 -2.84
N ILE A 33 13.31 -13.80 -3.16
CA ILE A 33 13.55 -15.17 -2.69
C ILE A 33 13.73 -15.18 -1.17
N ALA A 34 14.48 -14.23 -0.62
CA ALA A 34 14.65 -14.10 0.83
C ALA A 34 13.30 -13.88 1.52
N SER A 35 12.49 -12.94 1.03
CA SER A 35 11.13 -12.69 1.55
C SER A 35 10.30 -13.98 1.58
N TYR A 36 10.24 -14.72 0.47
CA TYR A 36 9.52 -15.99 0.39
C TYR A 36 10.04 -17.04 1.38
N ASN A 37 11.37 -17.22 1.46
CA ASN A 37 11.93 -18.23 2.34
C ASN A 37 11.72 -17.89 3.83
N ILE A 38 11.80 -16.61 4.19
CA ILE A 38 11.58 -16.14 5.56
C ILE A 38 10.13 -16.39 6.01
N ASP A 39 9.16 -16.13 5.13
CA ASP A 39 7.73 -16.37 5.37
C ASP A 39 7.40 -17.86 5.62
N GLN A 40 8.25 -18.77 5.14
CA GLN A 40 8.09 -20.21 5.31
C GLN A 40 8.84 -20.78 6.54
N LEU A 41 9.59 -19.95 7.27
CA LEU A 41 10.33 -20.41 8.44
C LEU A 41 9.39 -20.67 9.62
N GLN A 42 9.51 -21.85 10.23
CA GLN A 42 8.75 -22.23 11.43
C GLN A 42 9.27 -21.58 12.72
N HIS A 43 10.55 -21.19 12.71
CA HIS A 43 11.22 -20.56 13.84
C HIS A 43 11.51 -19.10 13.51
N GLU A 44 11.31 -18.23 14.50
CA GLU A 44 11.50 -16.80 14.36
C GLU A 44 13.00 -16.47 14.22
N LEU A 45 13.36 -15.67 13.22
CA LEU A 45 14.75 -15.26 12.97
C LEU A 45 15.33 -14.44 14.11
N GLN A 46 14.50 -13.72 14.86
CA GLN A 46 14.94 -12.95 16.02
C GLN A 46 15.47 -13.82 17.17
N ASP A 47 15.09 -15.11 17.22
CA ASP A 47 15.51 -16.05 18.25
C ASP A 47 16.72 -16.88 17.80
N MET A 48 17.21 -16.66 16.58
CA MET A 48 18.35 -17.36 16.01
C MET A 48 19.65 -16.59 16.21
N GLU A 49 20.75 -17.33 16.41
CA GLU A 49 22.09 -16.77 16.37
C GLU A 49 22.47 -16.35 14.93
N GLU A 50 23.36 -15.36 14.79
CA GLU A 50 23.70 -14.79 13.47
C GLU A 50 24.17 -15.87 12.47
N HIS A 51 24.96 -16.85 12.91
CA HIS A 51 25.43 -17.95 12.06
C HIS A 51 24.28 -18.87 11.58
N GLN A 52 23.21 -19.02 12.36
CA GLN A 52 22.03 -19.80 11.96
C GLN A 52 21.20 -19.05 10.92
N ILE A 53 21.11 -17.71 11.03
CA ILE A 53 20.44 -16.86 10.04
C ILE A 53 21.14 -16.97 8.68
N PHE A 54 22.47 -16.88 8.66
CA PHE A 54 23.26 -17.00 7.41
C PHE A 54 23.22 -18.40 6.78
N SER A 55 22.80 -19.41 7.55
CA SER A 55 22.69 -20.80 7.06
C SER A 55 21.31 -21.10 6.48
N GLN A 56 20.34 -20.19 6.60
CA GLN A 56 19.00 -20.38 6.07
C GLN A 56 19.00 -20.36 4.53
N HIS A 57 18.16 -21.21 3.93
CA HIS A 57 18.07 -21.29 2.48
C HIS A 57 17.69 -19.93 1.87
N GLY A 58 18.43 -19.49 0.84
CA GLY A 58 18.23 -18.20 0.18
C GLY A 58 18.61 -16.95 1.00
N ILE A 59 19.19 -17.11 2.19
CA ILE A 59 19.74 -16.02 3.00
C ILE A 59 21.27 -16.06 2.93
N GLY A 60 21.84 -15.37 1.94
CA GLY A 60 23.29 -15.17 1.87
C GLY A 60 23.80 -14.10 2.85
N GLU A 61 25.11 -13.93 2.95
CA GLU A 61 25.75 -12.99 3.90
C GLU A 61 25.19 -11.55 3.80
N ALA A 62 25.03 -11.03 2.58
CA ALA A 62 24.53 -9.67 2.35
C ALA A 62 23.04 -9.49 2.72
N THR A 63 22.25 -10.56 2.66
CA THR A 63 20.85 -10.59 3.06
C THR A 63 20.72 -10.77 4.56
N GLY A 64 21.48 -11.69 5.15
CA GLY A 64 21.50 -11.91 6.60
C GLY A 64 21.92 -10.66 7.37
N LYS A 65 22.90 -9.89 6.88
CA LYS A 65 23.28 -8.60 7.49
C LYS A 65 22.11 -7.61 7.55
N LYS A 66 21.24 -7.60 6.52
CA LYS A 66 20.03 -6.76 6.49
C LYS A 66 18.93 -7.28 7.40
N ILE A 67 18.79 -8.59 7.51
CA ILE A 67 17.88 -9.21 8.49
C ILE A 67 18.30 -8.79 9.90
N ILE A 68 19.59 -8.87 10.23
CA ILE A 68 20.14 -8.48 11.52
C ILE A 68 19.92 -6.97 11.79
N GLU A 69 20.17 -6.11 10.79
CA GLU A 69 19.87 -4.67 10.87
C GLU A 69 18.40 -4.43 11.24
N LEU A 70 17.50 -5.13 10.55
CA LEU A 70 16.07 -5.00 10.69
C LEU A 70 15.59 -5.51 12.07
N ILE A 71 16.11 -6.64 12.54
CA ILE A 71 15.82 -7.18 13.89
C ILE A 71 16.32 -6.22 14.99
N LYS A 72 17.53 -5.66 14.84
CA LYS A 72 18.16 -4.79 15.85
C LYS A 72 17.53 -3.39 15.92
N THR A 73 17.14 -2.83 14.77
CA THR A 73 16.72 -1.42 14.67
C THR A 73 15.24 -1.22 14.39
N GLY A 74 14.54 -2.28 13.94
CA GLY A 74 13.17 -2.19 13.44
C GLY A 74 13.06 -1.46 12.09
N LYS A 75 14.19 -1.12 11.45
CA LYS A 75 14.23 -0.40 10.17
C LYS A 75 15.26 -1.03 9.23
N LEU A 76 15.06 -0.82 7.94
CA LEU A 76 16.01 -1.22 6.91
C LEU A 76 16.37 0.02 6.09
N LYS A 77 17.57 0.55 6.30
CA LYS A 77 17.99 1.81 5.68
C LYS A 77 17.86 1.78 4.15
N LEU A 78 18.22 0.66 3.53
CA LEU A 78 18.08 0.49 2.08
C LEU A 78 16.62 0.60 1.62
N LEU A 79 15.67 0.07 2.39
CA LEU A 79 14.25 0.20 2.07
C LEU A 79 13.80 1.65 2.21
N ASP A 80 14.16 2.31 3.31
CA ASP A 80 13.83 3.71 3.57
C ASP A 80 14.36 4.62 2.44
N ASP A 81 15.60 4.40 2.00
CA ASP A 81 16.22 5.15 0.90
C ASP A 81 15.47 4.98 -0.43
N VAL A 82 14.96 3.79 -0.72
CA VAL A 82 14.19 3.53 -1.94
C VAL A 82 12.77 4.08 -1.83
N ILE A 83 12.12 3.98 -0.66
CA ILE A 83 10.81 4.61 -0.41
C ILE A 83 10.90 6.12 -0.62
N ASN A 84 11.92 6.78 -0.08
CA ASN A 84 12.10 8.23 -0.21
C ASN A 84 12.30 8.71 -1.66
N LYS A 85 12.76 7.82 -2.55
CA LYS A 85 12.91 8.10 -3.99
C LYS A 85 11.67 7.73 -4.81
N THR A 86 10.65 7.14 -4.19
CA THR A 86 9.46 6.63 -4.88
C THR A 86 8.32 7.65 -4.75
N PRO A 87 7.76 8.16 -5.86
CA PRO A 87 6.63 9.08 -5.80
C PRO A 87 5.41 8.50 -5.06
N PRO A 88 4.63 9.33 -4.35
CA PRO A 88 3.47 8.85 -3.58
C PRO A 88 2.46 8.05 -4.41
N GLY A 89 2.17 8.46 -5.65
CA GLY A 89 1.21 7.73 -6.48
C GLY A 89 1.80 6.44 -7.07
N VAL A 90 3.13 6.31 -7.21
CA VAL A 90 3.78 5.02 -7.52
C VAL A 90 3.65 4.06 -6.34
N MET A 91 3.83 4.55 -5.11
CA MET A 91 3.56 3.78 -3.89
C MET A 91 2.09 3.37 -3.79
N GLU A 92 1.18 4.24 -4.24
CA GLU A 92 -0.25 3.96 -4.28
C GLU A 92 -0.60 2.87 -5.31
N MET A 93 -0.06 2.96 -6.53
CA MET A 93 -0.24 1.91 -7.55
C MET A 93 0.21 0.53 -7.06
N LEU A 94 1.24 0.47 -6.22
CA LEU A 94 1.73 -0.80 -5.66
C LEU A 94 0.72 -1.47 -4.71
N LYS A 95 -0.23 -0.70 -4.14
CA LYS A 95 -1.31 -1.24 -3.30
C LYS A 95 -2.42 -1.88 -4.13
N ILE A 96 -2.48 -1.61 -5.44
CA ILE A 96 -3.51 -2.13 -6.33
C ILE A 96 -3.19 -3.59 -6.71
N LYS A 97 -4.02 -4.51 -6.23
CA LYS A 97 -3.93 -5.92 -6.61
C LYS A 97 -4.13 -6.07 -8.12
N GLY A 98 -3.19 -6.76 -8.78
CA GLY A 98 -3.25 -7.02 -10.24
C GLY A 98 -2.35 -6.11 -11.09
N ILE A 99 -1.76 -5.06 -10.50
CA ILE A 99 -0.75 -4.22 -11.15
C ILE A 99 0.62 -4.51 -10.53
N GLY A 100 1.45 -5.27 -11.26
CA GLY A 100 2.76 -5.70 -10.77
C GLY A 100 3.88 -4.68 -11.00
N PRO A 101 5.03 -4.80 -10.30
CA PRO A 101 6.16 -3.88 -10.36
C PRO A 101 6.64 -3.52 -11.78
N LYS A 102 6.71 -4.48 -12.70
CA LYS A 102 7.10 -4.23 -14.09
C LYS A 102 6.14 -3.29 -14.83
N LYS A 103 4.83 -3.47 -14.63
CA LYS A 103 3.82 -2.59 -15.24
C LYS A 103 3.93 -1.19 -14.64
N ILE A 104 4.06 -1.11 -13.31
CA ILE A 104 4.24 0.17 -12.60
C ILE A 104 5.49 0.88 -13.10
N SER A 105 6.60 0.17 -13.31
CA SER A 105 7.84 0.73 -13.89
C SER A 105 7.59 1.38 -15.24
N THR A 106 6.88 0.71 -16.16
CA THR A 106 6.57 1.26 -17.48
C THR A 106 5.60 2.44 -17.39
N ILE A 107 4.55 2.33 -16.56
CA ILE A 107 3.58 3.42 -16.32
C ILE A 107 4.30 4.67 -15.81
N TRP A 108 5.18 4.51 -14.84
CA TRP A 108 5.90 5.65 -14.27
C TRP A 108 6.97 6.19 -15.21
N LYS A 109 7.88 5.34 -15.71
CA LYS A 109 9.10 5.80 -16.40
C LYS A 109 8.94 6.03 -17.89
N GLU A 110 8.01 5.32 -18.54
CA GLU A 110 7.82 5.42 -19.99
C GLU A 110 6.54 6.19 -20.36
N MET A 111 5.52 6.16 -19.50
CA MET A 111 4.27 6.91 -19.70
C MET A 111 4.24 8.22 -18.91
N GLU A 112 5.18 8.43 -17.97
CA GLU A 112 5.27 9.61 -17.10
C GLU A 112 3.99 9.85 -16.28
N ILE A 113 3.32 8.76 -15.88
CA ILE A 113 2.09 8.79 -15.08
C ILE A 113 2.43 8.55 -13.62
N GLU A 114 2.08 9.51 -12.76
CA GLU A 114 2.45 9.46 -11.33
C GLU A 114 1.26 9.36 -10.38
N ASN A 115 0.01 9.30 -10.87
CA ASN A 115 -1.17 9.08 -10.03
C ASN A 115 -2.25 8.23 -10.70
N LEU A 116 -3.22 7.75 -9.91
CA LEU A 116 -4.28 6.87 -10.39
C LEU A 116 -5.28 7.55 -11.34
N GLY A 117 -5.55 8.84 -11.14
CA GLY A 117 -6.46 9.61 -12.01
C GLY A 117 -5.90 9.72 -13.42
N GLU A 118 -4.63 10.10 -13.56
CA GLU A 118 -3.91 10.11 -14.84
C GLU A 118 -3.86 8.74 -15.48
N LEU A 119 -3.61 7.68 -14.68
CA LEU A 119 -3.59 6.30 -15.18
C LEU A 119 -4.96 5.89 -15.74
N LEU A 120 -6.04 6.18 -15.02
CA LEU A 120 -7.40 5.88 -15.46
C LEU A 120 -7.76 6.68 -16.72
N TYR A 121 -7.40 7.96 -16.77
CA TYR A 121 -7.59 8.79 -17.96
C TYR A 121 -6.82 8.23 -19.17
N ALA A 122 -5.56 7.85 -18.99
CA ALA A 122 -4.74 7.24 -20.04
C ALA A 122 -5.31 5.90 -20.52
N CYS A 123 -5.95 5.12 -19.63
CA CYS A 123 -6.68 3.92 -20.01
C CYS A 123 -7.88 4.25 -20.92
N HIS A 124 -8.70 5.24 -20.57
CA HIS A 124 -9.87 5.62 -21.39
C HIS A 124 -9.49 6.17 -22.76
N GLU A 125 -8.37 6.88 -22.86
CA GLU A 125 -7.79 7.37 -24.12
C GLU A 125 -7.05 6.28 -24.92
N ASN A 126 -7.05 5.02 -24.46
CA ASN A 126 -6.30 3.89 -25.04
C ASN A 126 -4.78 4.13 -25.19
N ARG A 127 -4.21 5.07 -24.42
CA ARG A 127 -2.78 5.42 -24.46
C ARG A 127 -1.90 4.27 -24.00
N LEU A 128 -2.37 3.45 -23.07
CA LEU A 128 -1.62 2.29 -22.56
C LEU A 128 -1.35 1.27 -23.67
N MET A 129 -2.26 1.13 -24.64
CA MET A 129 -2.12 0.17 -25.75
C MET A 129 -0.92 0.43 -26.67
N LEU A 130 -0.32 1.62 -26.59
CA LEU A 130 0.88 1.98 -27.35
C LEU A 130 2.16 1.34 -26.77
N TYR A 131 2.10 0.79 -25.55
CA TYR A 131 3.26 0.26 -24.84
C TYR A 131 3.27 -1.27 -24.82
N LYS A 132 4.48 -1.84 -24.87
CA LYS A 132 4.67 -3.29 -24.88
C LYS A 132 4.06 -3.91 -23.62
N ASN A 133 3.30 -5.00 -23.80
CA ASN A 133 2.59 -5.75 -22.75
C ASN A 133 1.31 -5.08 -22.19
N PHE A 134 0.87 -3.96 -22.76
CA PHE A 134 -0.35 -3.24 -22.36
C PHE A 134 -1.48 -3.36 -23.40
N GLY A 135 -1.75 -4.57 -23.91
CA GLY A 135 -2.89 -4.78 -24.81
C GLY A 135 -4.25 -4.49 -24.14
N LYS A 136 -5.32 -4.47 -24.94
CA LYS A 136 -6.71 -4.16 -24.50
C LYS A 136 -7.11 -4.84 -23.19
N LYS A 137 -6.90 -6.17 -23.08
CA LYS A 137 -7.21 -6.94 -21.87
C LYS A 137 -6.41 -6.52 -20.64
N THR A 138 -5.17 -6.06 -20.82
CA THR A 138 -4.37 -5.54 -19.71
C THR A 138 -4.91 -4.20 -19.24
N GLN A 139 -5.30 -3.32 -20.16
CA GLN A 139 -5.90 -2.03 -19.86
C GLN A 139 -7.23 -2.18 -19.12
N GLU A 140 -8.13 -3.04 -19.62
CA GLU A 140 -9.41 -3.37 -18.95
C GLU A 140 -9.18 -3.84 -17.50
N LYS A 141 -8.23 -4.75 -17.28
CA LYS A 141 -7.87 -5.20 -15.94
C LYS A 141 -7.30 -4.10 -15.05
N ILE A 142 -6.60 -3.12 -15.62
CA ILE A 142 -6.07 -1.98 -14.86
C ILE A 142 -7.22 -1.06 -14.44
N ILE A 143 -8.15 -0.78 -15.35
CA ILE A 143 -9.37 -0.02 -15.04
C ILE A 143 -10.14 -0.70 -13.91
N GLU A 144 -10.49 -1.98 -14.06
CA GLU A 144 -11.20 -2.77 -13.04
C GLU A 144 -10.48 -2.75 -11.69
N ALA A 145 -9.15 -2.88 -11.69
CA ALA A 145 -8.38 -2.88 -10.46
C ALA A 145 -8.32 -1.51 -9.78
N ILE A 146 -8.26 -0.42 -10.55
CA ILE A 146 -8.32 0.95 -10.02
C ILE A 146 -9.72 1.23 -9.47
N GLU A 147 -10.78 0.94 -10.24
CA GLU A 147 -12.16 1.14 -9.81
C GLU A 147 -12.49 0.34 -8.55
N PHE A 148 -12.03 -0.91 -8.48
CA PHE A 148 -12.17 -1.72 -7.26
C PHE A 148 -11.37 -1.13 -6.10
N TYR A 149 -10.15 -0.66 -6.32
CA TYR A 149 -9.35 -0.04 -5.26
C TYR A 149 -9.99 1.25 -4.74
N GLU A 150 -10.51 2.09 -5.64
CA GLU A 150 -11.24 3.32 -5.30
C GLU A 150 -12.58 3.03 -4.64
N SER A 151 -13.33 2.00 -5.06
CA SER A 151 -14.59 1.63 -4.41
C SER A 151 -14.36 1.07 -3.00
N GLN A 152 -13.18 0.52 -2.70
CA GLN A 152 -12.83 0.12 -1.34
C GLN A 152 -12.30 1.29 -0.51
N LYS A 153 -11.85 2.39 -1.13
CA LYS A 153 -11.50 3.62 -0.41
C LYS A 153 -12.77 4.36 0.00
N GLY A 154 -12.80 4.80 1.25
CA GLY A 154 -13.94 5.54 1.80
C GLY A 154 -15.05 4.64 2.34
N ASN A 155 -15.04 3.33 2.05
CA ASN A 155 -16.00 2.38 2.60
C ASN A 155 -15.50 1.78 3.92
N PHE A 156 -16.12 2.20 5.01
CA PHE A 156 -15.81 1.77 6.37
C PHE A 156 -16.98 1.00 6.96
N LEU A 157 -16.71 0.02 7.83
CA LEU A 157 -17.78 -0.59 8.61
C LEU A 157 -18.36 0.43 9.58
N PHE A 158 -19.66 0.39 9.85
CA PHE A 158 -20.30 1.29 10.83
C PHE A 158 -19.50 1.39 12.14
N ALA A 159 -19.05 0.26 12.68
CA ALA A 159 -18.26 0.20 13.91
C ALA A 159 -16.92 0.98 13.84
N GLN A 160 -16.31 1.07 12.67
CA GLN A 160 -15.08 1.85 12.47
C GLN A 160 -15.35 3.35 12.42
N VAL A 161 -16.52 3.73 11.89
CA VAL A 161 -16.93 5.13 11.74
C VAL A 161 -17.60 5.67 13.00
N GLU A 162 -18.21 4.83 13.82
CA GLU A 162 -18.94 5.22 15.03
C GLU A 162 -18.10 6.14 15.95
N VAL A 163 -16.87 5.71 16.26
CA VAL A 163 -15.96 6.48 17.12
C VAL A 163 -15.65 7.85 16.50
N LEU A 164 -15.27 7.86 15.22
CA LEU A 164 -14.94 9.10 14.50
C LEU A 164 -16.15 10.03 14.36
N GLY A 165 -17.34 9.48 14.10
CA GLY A 165 -18.59 10.22 13.97
C GLY A 165 -18.98 10.90 15.27
N GLN A 166 -18.82 10.23 16.41
CA GLN A 166 -19.08 10.82 17.72
C GLN A 166 -18.05 11.92 18.06
N GLU A 167 -16.76 11.68 17.80
CA GLU A 167 -15.70 12.68 18.03
C GLU A 167 -15.91 13.94 17.19
N LEU A 168 -16.21 13.78 15.90
CA LEU A 168 -16.46 14.89 15.00
C LEU A 168 -17.76 15.64 15.37
N SER A 169 -18.82 14.94 15.79
CA SER A 169 -20.04 15.56 16.34
C SER A 169 -19.72 16.44 17.54
N ALA A 170 -18.93 15.93 18.49
CA ALA A 170 -18.53 16.68 19.67
C ALA A 170 -17.68 17.91 19.31
N TYR A 171 -16.81 17.79 18.31
CA TYR A 171 -16.03 18.92 17.81
C TYR A 171 -16.90 19.99 17.13
N LEU A 172 -17.82 19.60 16.26
CA LEU A 172 -18.73 20.52 15.59
C LEU A 172 -19.63 21.28 16.58
N ARG A 173 -20.10 20.61 17.64
CA ARG A 173 -20.89 21.25 18.71
C ARG A 173 -20.14 22.37 19.43
N LYS A 174 -18.82 22.27 19.55
CA LYS A 174 -17.98 23.34 20.12
C LYS A 174 -17.87 24.57 19.21
N ILE A 175 -17.94 24.38 17.89
CA ILE A 175 -17.82 25.46 16.91
C ILE A 175 -19.15 26.19 16.76
N PHE A 176 -20.22 25.46 16.48
CA PHE A 176 -21.52 26.05 16.15
C PHE A 176 -22.38 26.38 17.38
N SER A 177 -21.95 25.99 18.58
CA SER A 177 -22.64 26.26 19.85
C SER A 177 -24.12 25.86 19.88
N ASP A 178 -24.51 24.90 19.02
CA ASP A 178 -25.88 24.43 18.85
C ASP A 178 -25.96 22.93 19.16
N GLU A 179 -26.94 22.55 19.97
CA GLU A 179 -27.19 21.16 20.36
C GLU A 179 -27.90 20.35 19.27
N THR A 180 -28.36 21.00 18.20
CA THR A 180 -29.14 20.38 17.12
C THR A 180 -28.31 19.86 15.95
N ILE A 181 -26.99 19.75 16.12
CA ILE A 181 -26.12 19.07 15.15
C ILE A 181 -26.44 17.57 15.17
N VAL A 182 -26.95 17.07 14.05
CA VAL A 182 -27.33 15.66 13.89
C VAL A 182 -26.53 15.02 12.75
N ILE A 183 -25.96 13.86 13.03
CA ILE A 183 -25.37 12.97 12.03
C ILE A 183 -26.50 12.26 11.27
N THR A 184 -26.46 12.31 9.94
CA THR A 184 -27.51 11.79 9.06
C THR A 184 -26.96 10.72 8.11
N GLY A 185 -27.67 10.45 7.02
CA GLY A 185 -27.13 9.67 5.91
C GLY A 185 -27.03 8.18 6.22
N GLU A 186 -26.00 7.55 5.65
CA GLU A 186 -25.69 6.14 5.85
C GLU A 186 -25.46 5.79 7.32
N TYR A 187 -24.86 6.71 8.07
CA TYR A 187 -24.61 6.54 9.50
C TYR A 187 -25.92 6.40 10.28
N LEU A 188 -26.87 7.31 10.07
CA LEU A 188 -28.17 7.26 10.76
C LEU A 188 -28.96 5.99 10.43
N ARG A 189 -28.82 5.48 9.20
CA ARG A 189 -29.43 4.22 8.76
C ARG A 189 -28.74 2.96 9.28
N HIS A 190 -27.63 3.09 10.01
CA HIS A 190 -26.80 1.96 10.43
C HIS A 190 -26.44 1.06 9.25
N SER A 191 -26.14 1.66 8.09
CA SER A 191 -25.70 0.90 6.93
C SER A 191 -24.42 0.13 7.26
N GLU A 192 -24.35 -1.14 6.84
CA GLU A 192 -23.20 -2.02 7.13
C GLU A 192 -21.88 -1.42 6.64
N ILE A 193 -21.94 -0.74 5.50
CA ILE A 193 -20.86 0.03 4.90
C ILE A 193 -21.26 1.52 4.90
N ILE A 194 -20.35 2.35 5.40
CA ILE A 194 -20.43 3.81 5.45
C ILE A 194 -19.35 4.37 4.53
N SER A 195 -19.79 5.02 3.45
CA SER A 195 -18.96 5.72 2.46
C SER A 195 -18.76 7.20 2.81
N THR A 196 -19.72 7.78 3.53
CA THR A 196 -19.75 9.21 3.86
C THR A 196 -20.30 9.50 5.25
N LEU A 197 -19.75 10.52 5.91
CA LEU A 197 -20.31 11.10 7.13
C LEU A 197 -21.02 12.41 6.81
N GLU A 198 -22.34 12.40 6.92
CA GLU A 198 -23.19 13.54 6.61
C GLU A 198 -23.71 14.18 7.90
N TYR A 199 -23.71 15.52 7.95
CA TYR A 199 -24.21 16.29 9.09
C TYR A 199 -25.25 17.30 8.64
N VAL A 200 -26.30 17.46 9.44
CA VAL A 200 -27.25 18.56 9.33
C VAL A 200 -26.93 19.57 10.43
N LEU A 201 -26.73 20.82 10.02
CA LEU A 201 -26.45 21.96 10.89
C LEU A 201 -27.50 23.05 10.63
N PRO A 202 -28.15 23.62 11.65
CA PRO A 202 -28.92 24.83 11.44
C PRO A 202 -27.97 26.03 11.22
N PHE A 203 -28.40 26.97 10.38
CA PHE A 203 -27.78 28.30 10.32
C PHE A 203 -28.70 29.28 11.04
N SER A 204 -28.31 29.64 12.27
CA SER A 204 -28.92 30.74 13.00
C SER A 204 -28.12 32.01 12.71
N SER A 205 -28.80 33.07 12.25
CA SER A 205 -28.20 34.42 12.12
C SER A 205 -27.97 35.07 13.47
#